data_AF-S9QK08-F1
#
_entry.id   AF-S9QK08-F1
#
_cell.length_a   1.000
_cell.length_b   1.000
_cell.length_c   1.000
_cell.angle_alpha   90.00
_cell.angle_beta   90.00
_cell.angle_gamma   90.00
#
_symmetry.space_group_name_H-M   'P 1'
#
loop_
_entity.id
_entity.type
_entity.pdbx_description
1 polymer ?
#
loop_
_entity_poly.entity_id
_entity_poly.type
_entity_poly.pdbx_seq_one_letter_code
_entity_poly.pdbx_strand_id
1 'polypeptide(L)'
;MHLMKVGPRNLITDVAGLKVGHAQDDALKSGVTVLTADAPFMASVHVMGGAPGTQETDLLDPDKSVEAVDALVLSGGSAFGLDAASGVTAGLRAQGRGFAVGDVRVPIVPAAIIFDLLNGGRKDWGENPYAKLGRTALDNAAQDFALGSVGAGTGATSATYKGGLGSASIILDDGVTVAAIVTANPIGSVVTPEGKFWAAQSEIDAEFGGLGGDPASYGAVRLSLKTDAGEGANTTIAIVATDAKLTKPQAKRMAVAAHDGMARAIVPSHTPMDGDLVFAVSAGDKQGDPLMIGHAAATCLARAIARAIFEATPAENDPQPCFNP
;
A
#
# COMPACT_ATOMS: atom_id res chain seq x y z
N MET A 1 -23.04 -15.63 -15.07
CA MET A 1 -22.17 -14.44 -14.98
C MET A 1 -21.45 -14.56 -13.66
N HIS A 2 -20.14 -14.75 -13.69
CA HIS A 2 -19.28 -14.92 -12.51
C HIS A 2 -19.17 -13.55 -11.83
N LEU A 3 -19.66 -13.43 -10.59
CA LEU A 3 -19.87 -12.16 -9.91
C LEU A 3 -18.77 -12.01 -8.86
N MET A 4 -17.76 -11.19 -9.16
CA MET A 4 -16.81 -10.70 -8.16
C MET A 4 -17.59 -9.89 -7.12
N LYS A 5 -17.55 -10.33 -5.86
CA LYS A 5 -18.25 -9.67 -4.75
C LYS A 5 -17.25 -8.93 -3.89
N VAL A 6 -17.62 -7.76 -3.37
CA VAL A 6 -16.79 -7.05 -2.38
C VAL A 6 -16.75 -7.86 -1.08
N GLY A 7 -15.58 -7.92 -0.43
CA GLY A 7 -15.46 -8.51 0.90
C GLY A 7 -16.22 -7.71 1.96
N PRO A 8 -16.53 -8.30 3.12
CA PRO A 8 -17.43 -7.69 4.10
C PRO A 8 -16.93 -6.34 4.66
N ARG A 9 -15.62 -6.12 4.76
CA ARG A 9 -15.05 -4.82 5.17
C ARG A 9 -14.62 -3.96 4.01
N ASN A 10 -14.44 -4.56 2.83
CA ASN A 10 -13.74 -3.95 1.71
C ASN A 10 -12.32 -3.49 2.11
N LEU A 11 -11.64 -4.30 2.94
CA LEU A 11 -10.30 -4.04 3.48
C LEU A 11 -9.38 -5.25 3.23
N ILE A 12 -8.06 -5.05 3.30
CA ILE A 12 -7.08 -6.14 3.16
C ILE A 12 -7.25 -7.24 4.21
N THR A 13 -7.82 -6.88 5.37
CA THR A 13 -8.13 -7.78 6.48
C THR A 13 -9.37 -8.65 6.24
N ASP A 14 -10.04 -8.54 5.08
CA ASP A 14 -10.97 -9.56 4.63
C ASP A 14 -10.26 -10.89 4.30
N VAL A 15 -8.95 -10.84 3.99
CA VAL A 15 -8.10 -12.04 4.02
C VAL A 15 -7.89 -12.45 5.48
N ALA A 16 -8.45 -13.60 5.84
CA ALA A 16 -8.53 -14.05 7.23
C ALA A 16 -7.15 -14.14 7.91
N GLY A 17 -7.08 -13.69 9.16
CA GLY A 17 -5.87 -13.74 9.99
C GLY A 17 -4.94 -12.52 9.85
N LEU A 18 -5.10 -11.70 8.81
CA LEU A 18 -4.35 -10.46 8.67
C LEU A 18 -4.87 -9.38 9.63
N LYS A 19 -3.93 -8.54 10.08
CA LYS A 19 -4.15 -7.35 10.92
C LYS A 19 -3.34 -6.19 10.35
N VAL A 20 -3.88 -4.99 10.47
CA VAL A 20 -3.22 -3.75 10.05
C VAL A 20 -3.24 -2.76 11.21
N GLY A 21 -2.12 -2.09 11.44
CA GLY A 21 -2.01 -1.05 12.45
C GLY A 21 -1.34 0.20 11.91
N HIS A 22 -1.74 1.34 12.47
CA HIS A 22 -1.25 2.66 12.07
C HIS A 22 -0.68 3.41 13.26
N ALA A 23 0.33 4.23 13.00
CA ALA A 23 0.76 5.29 13.89
C ALA A 23 1.23 6.48 13.06
N GLN A 24 0.96 7.69 13.53
CA GLN A 24 1.36 8.92 12.86
C GLN A 24 1.74 9.98 13.88
N ASP A 25 2.45 10.99 13.40
CA ASP A 25 2.66 12.24 14.09
C ASP A 25 2.06 13.35 13.20
N ASP A 26 1.02 14.02 13.71
CA ASP A 26 0.27 15.02 12.96
C ASP A 26 1.07 16.31 12.74
N ALA A 27 2.02 16.64 13.64
CA ALA A 27 2.91 17.78 13.45
C ALA A 27 3.95 17.48 12.37
N LEU A 28 4.48 16.25 12.37
CA LEU A 28 5.32 15.71 11.32
C LEU A 28 4.58 15.60 9.99
N LYS A 29 3.27 15.35 10.04
CA LYS A 29 2.42 14.91 8.92
C LYS A 29 2.93 13.64 8.26
N SER A 30 3.39 12.66 9.04
CA SER A 30 3.87 11.40 8.48
C SER A 30 3.54 10.27 9.43
N GLY A 31 3.62 9.04 8.95
CA GLY A 31 3.29 7.88 9.74
C GLY A 31 3.73 6.59 9.09
N VAL A 32 3.33 5.52 9.76
CA VAL A 32 3.68 4.14 9.45
C VAL A 32 2.41 3.29 9.46
N THR A 33 2.33 2.38 8.50
CA THR A 33 1.33 1.33 8.41
C THR A 33 2.03 -0.02 8.44
N VAL A 34 1.61 -0.89 9.34
CA VAL A 34 2.16 -2.24 9.51
C VAL A 34 1.08 -3.27 9.18
N LEU A 35 1.38 -4.20 8.29
CA LEU A 35 0.57 -5.40 8.07
C LEU A 35 1.25 -6.59 8.76
N THR A 36 0.51 -7.28 9.62
CA THR A 36 0.99 -8.47 10.35
C THR A 36 -0.14 -9.51 10.50
N ALA A 37 0.16 -10.63 11.14
CA ALA A 37 -0.78 -11.67 11.52
C ALA A 37 -0.27 -12.38 12.78
N ASP A 38 -1.07 -13.27 13.36
CA ASP A 38 -0.64 -14.05 14.54
C ASP A 38 0.45 -15.09 14.19
N ALA A 39 0.50 -15.52 12.93
CA ALA A 39 1.52 -16.39 12.37
C ALA A 39 2.25 -15.69 11.21
N PRO A 40 3.51 -16.07 10.90
CA PRO A 40 4.20 -15.56 9.72
C PRO A 40 3.48 -16.02 8.43
N PHE A 41 3.55 -15.21 7.38
CA PHE A 41 2.88 -15.47 6.09
C PHE A 41 3.87 -15.45 4.92
N MET A 42 3.53 -16.19 3.86
CA MET A 42 4.30 -16.23 2.63
C MET A 42 4.29 -14.86 1.96
N ALA A 43 5.46 -14.36 1.57
CA ALA A 43 5.58 -13.06 0.90
C ALA A 43 6.55 -13.07 -0.29
N SER A 44 6.25 -12.24 -1.27
CA SER A 44 7.12 -11.88 -2.39
C SER A 44 7.00 -10.38 -2.68
N VAL A 45 7.86 -9.83 -3.53
CA VAL A 45 7.77 -8.42 -3.96
C VAL A 45 8.03 -8.27 -5.45
N HIS A 46 7.46 -7.22 -6.05
CA HIS A 46 7.90 -6.68 -7.31
C HIS A 46 8.09 -5.16 -7.18
N VAL A 47 9.23 -4.66 -7.67
CA VAL A 47 9.57 -3.24 -7.72
C VAL A 47 9.59 -2.85 -9.19
N MET A 48 8.81 -1.84 -9.56
CA MET A 48 8.69 -1.39 -10.95
C MET A 48 9.13 0.07 -11.13
N GLY A 49 9.00 0.91 -10.11
CA GLY A 49 9.46 2.29 -10.16
C GLY A 49 10.99 2.44 -10.22
N GLY A 50 11.46 3.57 -10.76
CA GLY A 50 12.89 3.86 -10.91
C GLY A 50 13.62 4.36 -9.66
N ALA A 51 12.91 4.75 -8.60
CA ALA A 51 13.50 5.34 -7.39
C ALA A 51 13.02 4.66 -6.08
N PRO A 52 13.20 3.32 -5.92
CA PRO A 52 12.71 2.62 -4.74
C PRO A 52 13.50 2.97 -3.47
N GLY A 53 12.79 3.08 -2.35
CA GLY A 53 13.39 3.03 -1.01
C GLY A 53 12.85 1.81 -0.27
N THR A 54 13.70 0.82 -0.03
CA THR A 54 13.30 -0.48 0.51
C THR A 54 14.28 -1.01 1.54
N GLN A 55 13.80 -1.93 2.37
CA GLN A 55 14.59 -2.75 3.28
C GLN A 55 14.15 -4.20 3.17
N GLU A 56 15.11 -5.13 3.17
CA GLU A 56 14.88 -6.58 3.19
C GLU A 56 14.00 -7.11 2.04
N THR A 57 14.10 -6.53 0.84
CA THR A 57 13.39 -7.03 -0.35
C THR A 57 14.08 -8.22 -1.02
N ASP A 58 15.41 -8.35 -0.93
CA ASP A 58 16.14 -9.41 -1.62
C ASP A 58 15.75 -10.80 -1.14
N LEU A 59 15.49 -10.95 0.16
CA LEU A 59 15.03 -12.22 0.75
C LEU A 59 13.66 -12.64 0.25
N LEU A 60 12.89 -11.74 -0.37
CA LEU A 60 11.57 -12.01 -0.96
C LEU A 60 11.66 -12.53 -2.41
N ASP A 61 12.86 -12.65 -2.99
CA ASP A 61 12.99 -13.28 -4.31
C ASP A 61 12.66 -14.78 -4.23
N PRO A 62 11.91 -15.35 -5.21
CA PRO A 62 11.54 -16.75 -5.25
C PRO A 62 12.67 -17.76 -5.14
N ASP A 63 13.92 -17.39 -5.44
CA ASP A 63 15.08 -18.26 -5.30
C ASP A 63 15.72 -18.25 -3.89
N LYS A 64 15.24 -17.40 -2.96
CA LYS A 64 15.77 -17.29 -1.59
C LYS A 64 15.03 -18.19 -0.60
N SER A 65 15.75 -18.61 0.43
CA SER A 65 15.31 -19.58 1.44
C SER A 65 14.24 -19.08 2.43
N VAL A 66 14.09 -17.77 2.61
CA VAL A 66 13.03 -17.24 3.48
C VAL A 66 11.69 -17.44 2.80
N GLU A 67 10.84 -18.29 3.37
CA GLU A 67 9.49 -18.55 2.84
C GLU A 67 8.44 -17.61 3.42
N ALA A 68 8.58 -17.20 4.69
CA ALA A 68 7.57 -16.43 5.39
C ALA A 68 8.18 -15.28 6.19
N VAL A 69 7.41 -14.20 6.32
CA VAL A 69 7.78 -12.98 7.06
C VAL A 69 6.77 -12.71 8.18
N ASP A 70 7.18 -11.94 9.20
CA ASP A 70 6.34 -11.67 10.37
C ASP A 70 5.47 -10.42 10.19
N ALA A 71 5.95 -9.45 9.43
CA ALA A 71 5.26 -8.20 9.12
C ALA A 71 5.78 -7.57 7.84
N LEU A 72 4.99 -6.69 7.25
CA LEU A 72 5.38 -5.79 6.16
C LEU A 72 5.11 -4.34 6.60
N VAL A 73 6.02 -3.43 6.26
CA VAL A 73 5.95 -2.03 6.69
C VAL A 73 5.85 -1.10 5.48
N LEU A 74 4.82 -0.25 5.47
CA LEU A 74 4.71 0.90 4.58
C LEU A 74 4.93 2.15 5.44
N SER A 75 5.81 3.06 5.04
CA SER A 75 6.13 4.26 5.84
C SER A 75 6.27 5.50 4.98
N GLY A 76 5.96 6.66 5.55
CA GLY A 76 6.45 7.95 5.05
C GLY A 76 7.94 8.15 5.38
N GLY A 77 8.44 9.37 5.23
CA GLY A 77 9.76 9.77 5.70
C GLY A 77 10.92 9.56 4.75
N SER A 78 10.67 9.10 3.53
CA SER A 78 11.73 8.67 2.61
C SER A 78 12.69 7.68 3.30
N ALA A 79 13.99 7.74 3.01
CA ALA A 79 14.98 6.83 3.60
C ALA A 79 14.98 6.81 5.14
N PHE A 80 14.63 7.91 5.81
CA PHE A 80 14.51 7.93 7.28
C PHE A 80 13.39 7.00 7.79
N GLY A 81 12.35 6.84 6.98
CA GLY A 81 11.21 5.96 7.22
C GLY A 81 11.55 4.48 7.30
N LEU A 82 12.65 4.04 6.70
CA LEU A 82 13.07 2.64 6.75
C LEU A 82 13.33 2.18 8.19
N ASP A 83 13.70 3.10 9.08
CA ASP A 83 13.90 2.82 10.50
C ASP A 83 12.62 2.40 11.23
N ALA A 84 11.44 2.60 10.65
CA ALA A 84 10.19 2.04 11.15
C ALA A 84 10.26 0.51 11.30
N ALA A 85 10.95 -0.18 10.38
CA ALA A 85 11.17 -1.61 10.44
C ALA A 85 11.93 -2.02 11.72
N SER A 86 12.89 -1.21 12.18
CA SER A 86 13.63 -1.44 13.43
C SER A 86 12.69 -1.51 14.65
N GLY A 87 11.73 -0.58 14.73
CA GLY A 87 10.74 -0.55 15.80
C GLY A 87 9.80 -1.76 15.79
N VAL A 88 9.37 -2.17 14.59
CA VAL A 88 8.53 -3.37 14.39
C VAL A 88 9.31 -4.64 14.77
N THR A 89 10.56 -4.76 14.32
CA THR A 89 11.46 -5.88 14.69
C THR A 89 11.64 -5.98 16.20
N ALA A 90 11.87 -4.86 16.90
CA ALA A 90 11.97 -4.85 18.35
C ALA A 90 10.66 -5.29 19.04
N GLY A 91 9.51 -4.84 18.54
CA GLY A 91 8.19 -5.25 19.04
C GLY A 91 7.92 -6.75 18.85
N LEU A 92 8.15 -7.28 17.64
CA LEU A 92 8.00 -8.70 17.34
C LEU A 92 8.95 -9.56 18.17
N ARG A 93 10.19 -9.11 18.36
CA ARG A 93 11.16 -9.80 19.21
C ARG A 93 10.71 -9.89 20.67
N ALA A 94 10.08 -8.84 21.19
CA ALA A 94 9.49 -8.81 22.53
C ALA A 94 8.28 -9.75 22.65
N GLN A 95 7.54 -9.96 21.56
CA GLN A 95 6.45 -10.95 21.46
C GLN A 95 6.95 -12.39 21.27
N GLY A 96 8.27 -12.61 21.19
CA GLY A 96 8.85 -13.92 20.92
C GLY A 96 8.59 -14.42 19.50
N ARG A 97 8.34 -13.52 18.54
CA ARG A 97 8.13 -13.84 17.12
C ARG A 97 9.45 -13.76 16.33
N GLY A 98 9.47 -14.36 15.15
CA GLY A 98 10.64 -14.41 14.28
C GLY A 98 11.02 -15.81 13.79
N PHE A 99 11.83 -15.81 12.74
CA PHE A 99 12.46 -16.98 12.15
C PHE A 99 13.43 -17.61 13.16
N ALA A 100 13.34 -18.93 13.35
CA ALA A 100 14.15 -19.64 14.33
C ALA A 100 15.54 -19.98 13.77
N VAL A 101 16.57 -19.55 14.48
CA VAL A 101 17.98 -19.89 14.22
C VAL A 101 18.56 -20.49 15.51
N GLY A 102 18.47 -21.82 15.63
CA GLY A 102 18.70 -22.50 16.90
C GLY A 102 17.69 -22.04 17.95
N ASP A 103 18.17 -21.58 19.10
CA ASP A 103 17.33 -21.07 20.20
C ASP A 103 16.97 -19.57 20.07
N VAL A 104 17.46 -18.89 19.03
CA VAL A 104 17.22 -17.47 18.80
C VAL A 104 16.11 -17.28 17.76
N ARG A 105 15.24 -16.29 17.97
CA ARG A 105 14.26 -15.85 16.98
C ARG A 105 14.64 -14.49 16.42
N VAL A 106 14.65 -14.39 15.09
CA VAL A 106 14.98 -13.19 14.32
C VAL A 106 13.76 -12.80 13.49
N PRO A 107 13.03 -11.73 13.86
CA PRO A 107 11.92 -11.22 13.04
C PRO A 107 12.39 -10.81 11.64
N ILE A 108 11.55 -11.10 10.64
CA ILE A 108 11.80 -10.69 9.24
C ILE A 108 10.74 -9.64 8.88
N VAL A 109 11.19 -8.42 8.58
CA VAL A 109 10.33 -7.24 8.44
C VAL A 109 10.71 -6.40 7.21
N PRO A 110 10.31 -6.84 5.99
CA PRO A 110 10.49 -6.03 4.79
C PRO A 110 9.72 -4.72 4.86
N ALA A 111 10.33 -3.66 4.33
CA ALA A 111 9.76 -2.32 4.37
C ALA A 111 9.92 -1.56 3.05
N ALA A 112 9.02 -0.60 2.87
CA ALA A 112 8.96 0.30 1.73
C ALA A 112 8.56 1.70 2.17
N ILE A 113 9.10 2.72 1.50
CA ILE A 113 8.86 4.12 1.87
C ILE A 113 8.27 4.97 0.74
N ILE A 114 7.50 5.98 1.13
CA ILE A 114 7.16 7.13 0.28
C ILE A 114 7.97 8.35 0.70
N PHE A 115 8.10 9.32 -0.21
CA PHE A 115 8.61 10.65 0.11
C PHE A 115 7.44 11.58 0.47
N ASP A 116 7.36 12.03 1.71
CA ASP A 116 6.36 12.99 2.21
C ASP A 116 7.01 14.16 2.99
N LEU A 117 8.31 14.39 2.78
CA LEU A 117 9.07 15.37 3.56
C LEU A 117 8.75 16.84 3.19
N LEU A 118 8.01 17.09 2.11
CA LEU A 118 7.59 18.43 1.65
C LEU A 118 6.10 18.71 1.84
N ASN A 119 5.42 17.96 2.71
CA ASN A 119 3.97 18.02 2.90
C ASN A 119 3.45 19.11 3.86
N GLY A 120 4.26 20.11 4.17
CA GLY A 120 3.90 21.19 5.10
C GLY A 120 3.98 20.85 6.59
N GLY A 121 4.36 19.62 6.97
CA GLY A 121 4.61 19.25 8.37
C GLY A 121 6.00 19.68 8.85
N ARG A 122 6.19 19.73 10.17
CA ARG A 122 7.44 20.12 10.84
C ARG A 122 8.53 19.05 10.71
N LYS A 123 9.69 19.42 10.13
CA LYS A 123 10.80 18.50 9.80
C LYS A 123 12.09 18.70 10.61
N ASP A 124 12.08 19.57 11.63
CA ASP A 124 13.23 19.91 12.48
C ASP A 124 13.35 18.99 13.71
N TRP A 125 13.25 17.68 13.51
CA TRP A 125 13.47 16.71 14.58
C TRP A 125 14.96 16.48 14.86
N GLY A 126 15.29 16.22 16.13
CA GLY A 126 16.65 15.82 16.53
C GLY A 126 16.90 14.31 16.40
N GLU A 127 15.93 13.49 16.78
CA GLU A 127 15.98 12.02 16.67
C GLU A 127 14.98 11.53 15.63
N ASN A 128 15.34 10.47 14.90
CA ASN A 128 14.48 9.90 13.87
C ASN A 128 13.18 9.32 14.46
N PRO A 129 11.97 9.82 14.12
CA PRO A 129 10.74 9.41 14.77
C PRO A 129 10.23 8.03 14.33
N TYR A 130 10.69 7.51 13.18
CA TYR A 130 10.04 6.39 12.49
C TYR A 130 10.14 5.06 13.24
N ALA A 131 11.23 4.78 13.97
CA ALA A 131 11.31 3.57 14.80
C ALA A 131 10.20 3.52 15.86
N LYS A 132 9.95 4.63 16.55
CA LYS A 132 8.86 4.72 17.55
C LYS A 132 7.49 4.60 16.91
N LEU A 133 7.29 5.20 15.74
CA LEU A 133 6.05 5.09 14.98
C LEU A 133 5.82 3.64 14.53
N GLY A 134 6.83 2.96 13.99
CA GLY A 134 6.74 1.56 13.58
C GLY A 134 6.37 0.63 14.74
N ARG A 135 6.97 0.84 15.92
CA ARG A 135 6.58 0.08 17.12
C ARG A 135 5.12 0.32 17.50
N THR A 136 4.69 1.57 17.57
CA THR A 136 3.30 1.94 17.90
C THR A 136 2.31 1.37 16.87
N ALA A 137 2.65 1.41 15.58
CA ALA A 137 1.82 0.88 14.51
C ALA A 137 1.64 -0.65 14.63
N LEU A 138 2.70 -1.39 15.01
CA LEU A 138 2.58 -2.82 15.31
C LEU A 138 1.66 -3.07 16.51
N ASP A 139 1.83 -2.31 17.59
CA ASP A 139 1.02 -2.48 18.81
C ASP A 139 -0.47 -2.16 18.58
N ASN A 140 -0.78 -1.32 17.58
CA ASN A 140 -2.13 -0.93 17.18
C ASN A 140 -2.79 -1.89 16.15
N ALA A 141 -2.17 -3.00 15.78
CA ALA A 141 -2.66 -3.86 14.70
C ALA A 141 -4.04 -4.50 15.00
N ALA A 142 -5.02 -4.25 14.13
CA ALA A 142 -6.40 -4.70 14.26
C ALA A 142 -6.99 -5.16 12.91
N GLN A 143 -8.19 -5.75 12.93
CA GLN A 143 -8.91 -6.13 11.70
C GLN A 143 -9.61 -4.94 11.05
N ASP A 144 -10.22 -4.07 11.85
CA ASP A 144 -10.85 -2.85 11.38
C ASP A 144 -9.88 -1.68 11.55
N PHE A 145 -9.71 -0.89 10.50
CA PHE A 145 -8.80 0.25 10.48
C PHE A 145 -9.32 1.35 9.54
N ALA A 146 -8.88 2.58 9.78
CA ALA A 146 -9.28 3.74 8.99
C ALA A 146 -8.52 3.84 7.67
N LEU A 147 -9.10 4.53 6.69
CA LEU A 147 -8.47 4.89 5.42
C LEU A 147 -8.24 6.41 5.35
N GLY A 148 -7.64 6.88 4.27
CA GLY A 148 -7.38 8.29 4.03
C GLY A 148 -6.09 8.77 4.68
N SER A 149 -6.17 9.83 5.48
CA SER A 149 -5.00 10.53 6.04
C SER A 149 -4.46 9.90 7.32
N VAL A 150 -4.27 8.57 7.30
CA VAL A 150 -3.79 7.79 8.45
C VAL A 150 -2.52 6.99 8.16
N GLY A 151 -1.69 6.79 9.18
CA GLY A 151 -0.47 5.98 9.10
C GLY A 151 0.46 6.46 7.99
N ALA A 152 0.90 5.57 7.11
CA ALA A 152 1.73 5.93 5.96
C ALA A 152 1.04 6.92 4.98
N GLY A 153 -0.30 7.00 5.01
CA GLY A 153 -1.10 7.90 4.18
C GLY A 153 -1.19 9.34 4.71
N THR A 154 -0.80 9.61 5.95
CA THR A 154 -0.95 10.95 6.59
C THR A 154 -0.32 12.07 5.76
N GLY A 155 0.89 11.81 5.24
CA GLY A 155 1.68 12.76 4.47
C GLY A 155 1.56 12.66 2.96
N ALA A 156 0.80 11.68 2.47
CA ALA A 156 0.75 11.33 1.06
C ALA A 156 0.04 12.41 0.23
N THR A 157 0.54 12.65 -0.98
CA THR A 157 -0.03 13.58 -1.96
C THR A 157 0.00 12.97 -3.36
N SER A 158 -0.87 13.43 -4.24
CA SER A 158 -0.80 13.18 -5.70
C SER A 158 -0.52 14.50 -6.43
N ALA A 159 -0.49 14.48 -7.76
CA ALA A 159 -0.29 15.71 -8.55
C ALA A 159 -1.35 16.81 -8.30
N THR A 160 -2.58 16.42 -7.97
CA THR A 160 -3.73 17.34 -7.94
C THR A 160 -4.50 17.36 -6.63
N TYR A 161 -4.43 16.27 -5.85
CA TYR A 161 -5.15 16.11 -4.59
C TYR A 161 -4.26 15.50 -3.52
N LYS A 162 -4.67 15.66 -2.25
CA LYS A 162 -4.11 14.90 -1.14
C LYS A 162 -4.26 13.40 -1.44
N GLY A 163 -3.17 12.67 -1.20
CA GLY A 163 -3.13 11.22 -1.31
C GLY A 163 -3.62 10.60 -0.01
N GLY A 164 -3.31 9.33 0.19
CA GLY A 164 -3.69 8.67 1.44
C GLY A 164 -3.39 7.19 1.47
N LEU A 165 -3.98 6.55 2.47
CA LEU A 165 -4.04 5.12 2.62
C LEU A 165 -5.38 4.62 2.07
N GLY A 166 -5.34 3.64 1.18
CA GLY A 166 -6.54 3.01 0.64
C GLY A 166 -6.49 1.51 0.76
N SER A 167 -7.66 0.87 0.73
CA SER A 167 -7.77 -0.58 0.73
C SER A 167 -8.99 -1.02 -0.07
N ALA A 168 -9.00 -2.24 -0.57
CA ALA A 168 -10.16 -2.84 -1.24
C ALA A 168 -10.03 -4.37 -1.25
N SER A 169 -11.16 -5.08 -1.31
CA SER A 169 -11.18 -6.53 -1.38
C SER A 169 -12.22 -7.06 -2.37
N ILE A 170 -11.99 -8.27 -2.87
CA ILE A 170 -12.89 -9.06 -3.71
C ILE A 170 -12.87 -10.51 -3.25
N ILE A 171 -14.05 -11.12 -3.20
CA ILE A 171 -14.27 -12.56 -3.11
C ILE A 171 -14.60 -13.08 -4.51
N LEU A 172 -13.78 -14.00 -5.00
CA LEU A 172 -13.96 -14.72 -6.25
C LEU A 172 -15.08 -15.77 -6.12
N ASP A 173 -15.61 -16.26 -7.24
CA ASP A 173 -16.71 -17.25 -7.22
C ASP A 173 -16.31 -18.60 -6.60
N ASP A 174 -15.02 -18.93 -6.59
CA ASP A 174 -14.45 -20.10 -5.90
C ASP A 174 -14.28 -19.88 -4.38
N GLY A 175 -14.64 -18.69 -3.88
CA GLY A 175 -14.56 -18.31 -2.48
C GLY A 175 -13.18 -17.82 -2.05
N VAL A 176 -12.20 -17.72 -2.94
CA VAL A 176 -10.90 -17.08 -2.66
C VAL A 176 -11.09 -15.58 -2.47
N THR A 177 -10.47 -15.05 -1.41
CA THR A 177 -10.43 -13.62 -1.15
C THR A 177 -9.11 -13.07 -1.68
N VAL A 178 -9.18 -11.95 -2.39
CA VAL A 178 -8.03 -11.15 -2.82
C VAL A 178 -8.26 -9.71 -2.38
N ALA A 179 -7.24 -9.06 -1.83
CA ALA A 179 -7.39 -7.71 -1.33
C ALA A 179 -6.09 -6.92 -1.45
N ALA A 180 -6.18 -5.59 -1.34
CA ALA A 180 -5.07 -4.67 -1.45
C ALA A 180 -5.12 -3.61 -0.35
N ILE A 181 -3.96 -3.12 0.05
CA ILE A 181 -3.76 -1.88 0.81
C ILE A 181 -2.63 -1.10 0.14
N VAL A 182 -2.76 0.22 0.06
CA VAL A 182 -1.84 1.08 -0.69
C VAL A 182 -1.67 2.41 0.02
N THR A 183 -0.43 2.91 0.01
CA THR A 183 -0.14 4.31 0.29
C THR A 183 0.08 5.02 -1.05
N ALA A 184 -0.89 5.84 -1.46
CA ALA A 184 -0.91 6.51 -2.76
C ALA A 184 -0.21 7.87 -2.67
N ASN A 185 1.08 7.90 -3.05
CA ASN A 185 1.87 9.13 -3.17
C ASN A 185 2.52 9.30 -4.57
N PRO A 186 1.77 9.16 -5.67
CA PRO A 186 2.34 9.13 -7.03
C PRO A 186 2.79 10.51 -7.52
N ILE A 187 3.70 10.53 -8.50
CA ILE A 187 3.95 11.72 -9.34
C ILE A 187 2.74 12.07 -10.20
N GLY A 188 2.08 11.04 -10.73
CA GLY A 188 0.95 11.18 -11.63
C GLY A 188 -0.34 11.63 -10.95
N SER A 189 -1.36 11.78 -11.78
CA SER A 189 -2.71 12.11 -11.35
C SER A 189 -3.53 10.84 -11.16
N VAL A 190 -4.30 10.78 -10.07
CA VAL A 190 -5.30 9.71 -9.82
C VAL A 190 -6.70 10.12 -10.29
N VAL A 191 -6.94 11.43 -10.29
CA VAL A 191 -8.19 12.07 -10.71
C VAL A 191 -7.99 12.69 -12.09
N THR A 192 -8.99 12.57 -12.95
CA THR A 192 -9.01 13.13 -14.30
C THR A 192 -9.29 14.64 -14.25
N PRO A 193 -9.03 15.39 -15.32
CA PRO A 193 -9.34 16.81 -15.39
C PRO A 193 -10.83 17.14 -15.11
N GLU A 194 -11.74 16.21 -15.42
CA GLU A 194 -13.18 16.33 -15.18
C GLU A 194 -13.60 15.95 -13.75
N GLY A 195 -12.64 15.75 -12.84
CA GLY A 195 -12.94 15.40 -11.44
C GLY A 195 -13.42 13.98 -11.23
N LYS A 196 -13.08 13.05 -12.14
CA LYS A 196 -13.44 11.62 -12.07
C LYS A 196 -12.21 10.77 -11.73
N PHE A 197 -12.37 9.51 -11.36
CA PHE A 197 -11.22 8.64 -11.10
C PHE A 197 -10.79 7.88 -12.36
N TRP A 198 -9.48 7.74 -12.61
CA TRP A 198 -8.99 6.85 -13.66
C TRP A 198 -9.42 5.39 -13.44
N ALA A 199 -9.57 4.99 -12.17
CA ALA A 199 -9.99 3.65 -11.76
C ALA A 199 -11.51 3.39 -11.92
N ALA A 200 -12.29 4.29 -12.53
CA ALA A 200 -13.75 4.22 -12.57
C ALA A 200 -14.31 2.89 -13.11
N GLN A 201 -13.63 2.23 -14.04
CA GLN A 201 -14.10 0.92 -14.57
C GLN A 201 -13.94 -0.23 -13.57
N SER A 202 -13.19 -0.02 -12.49
CA SER A 202 -13.02 -0.97 -11.39
C SER A 202 -13.93 -0.67 -10.21
N GLU A 203 -14.69 0.43 -10.22
CA GLU A 203 -15.57 0.81 -9.11
C GLU A 203 -16.66 -0.22 -8.86
N ILE A 204 -16.93 -0.51 -7.59
CA ILE A 204 -18.05 -1.35 -7.16
C ILE A 204 -18.88 -0.58 -6.14
N ASP A 205 -20.20 -0.60 -6.29
CA ASP A 205 -21.19 -0.02 -5.35
C ASP A 205 -20.93 1.46 -4.98
N ALA A 206 -20.43 2.25 -5.93
CA ALA A 206 -20.13 3.68 -5.76
C ALA A 206 -19.18 4.00 -4.58
N GLU A 207 -18.27 3.07 -4.27
CA GLU A 207 -17.33 3.16 -3.14
C GLU A 207 -16.38 4.37 -3.18
N PHE A 208 -16.25 5.06 -4.31
CA PHE A 208 -15.53 6.34 -4.44
C PHE A 208 -16.36 7.37 -5.24
N GLY A 209 -17.69 7.33 -5.08
CA GLY A 209 -18.62 8.36 -5.51
C GLY A 209 -19.43 8.08 -6.77
N GLY A 210 -19.19 6.97 -7.48
CA GLY A 210 -20.00 6.58 -8.65
C GLY A 210 -19.94 7.59 -9.80
N LEU A 211 -18.80 8.27 -9.96
CA LEU A 211 -18.65 9.44 -10.85
C LEU A 211 -18.58 9.07 -12.35
N GLY A 212 -18.41 7.78 -12.65
CA GLY A 212 -18.23 7.27 -14.01
C GLY A 212 -16.85 7.59 -14.59
N GLY A 213 -16.63 7.16 -15.83
CA GLY A 213 -15.33 7.32 -16.51
C GLY A 213 -15.16 8.64 -17.27
N ASP A 214 -13.91 8.91 -17.63
CA ASP A 214 -13.49 10.01 -18.51
C ASP A 214 -12.52 9.50 -19.60
N PRO A 215 -13.03 8.76 -20.60
CA PRO A 215 -12.19 8.24 -21.68
C PRO A 215 -11.67 9.35 -22.60
N ALA A 216 -12.31 10.52 -22.64
CA ALA A 216 -11.95 11.62 -23.52
C ALA A 216 -10.64 12.29 -23.10
N SER A 217 -10.35 12.36 -21.80
CA SER A 217 -9.12 12.96 -21.28
C SER A 217 -7.88 12.07 -21.42
N TYR A 218 -8.04 10.76 -21.59
CA TYR A 218 -6.91 9.83 -21.60
C TYR A 218 -6.02 10.03 -22.83
N GLY A 219 -4.77 10.47 -22.62
CA GLY A 219 -3.79 10.72 -23.68
C GLY A 219 -4.06 11.96 -24.55
N ALA A 220 -5.19 12.65 -24.36
CA ALA A 220 -5.56 13.86 -25.09
C ALA A 220 -5.03 15.14 -24.43
N VAL A 221 -4.71 15.10 -23.13
CA VAL A 221 -4.33 16.26 -22.33
C VAL A 221 -3.01 15.98 -21.60
N ARG A 222 -2.13 16.99 -21.54
CA ARG A 222 -0.96 16.95 -20.63
C ARG A 222 -1.48 17.08 -19.19
N LEU A 223 -1.36 15.99 -18.44
CA LEU A 223 -1.74 15.97 -17.02
C LEU A 223 -0.69 16.70 -16.17
N SER A 224 -1.14 17.26 -15.05
CA SER A 224 -0.28 17.81 -14.02
C SER A 224 0.56 16.69 -13.40
N LEU A 225 1.83 16.99 -13.14
CA LEU A 225 2.75 16.11 -12.43
C LEU A 225 3.27 16.83 -11.20
N LYS A 226 3.58 16.09 -10.14
CA LYS A 226 4.27 16.68 -8.97
C LYS A 226 5.61 17.33 -9.30
N THR A 227 6.29 16.85 -10.34
CA THR A 227 7.53 17.46 -10.82
C THR A 227 7.34 18.87 -11.36
N ASP A 228 6.13 19.25 -11.80
CA ASP A 228 5.81 20.64 -12.18
C ASP A 228 5.89 21.59 -10.97
N ALA A 229 5.71 21.06 -9.75
CA ALA A 229 5.86 21.77 -8.48
C ALA A 229 7.25 21.62 -7.85
N GLY A 230 8.22 21.00 -8.55
CA GLY A 230 9.59 20.81 -8.06
C GLY A 230 9.82 19.58 -7.18
N GLU A 231 8.82 18.71 -7.01
CA GLU A 231 8.97 17.46 -6.25
C GLU A 231 9.53 16.34 -7.14
N GLY A 232 10.78 15.95 -6.88
CA GLY A 232 11.51 14.95 -7.68
C GLY A 232 11.46 13.52 -7.16
N ALA A 233 10.86 13.22 -6.01
CA ALA A 233 10.81 11.87 -5.45
C ALA A 233 9.41 11.57 -4.92
N ASN A 234 8.84 10.45 -5.34
CA ASN A 234 7.44 10.09 -5.09
C ASN A 234 7.28 8.58 -5.20
N THR A 235 6.21 8.02 -4.65
CA THR A 235 6.07 6.56 -4.61
C THR A 235 4.63 6.14 -4.34
N THR A 236 4.13 5.14 -5.08
CA THR A 236 2.98 4.35 -4.63
C THR A 236 3.47 2.98 -4.14
N ILE A 237 3.30 2.71 -2.83
CA ILE A 237 3.71 1.43 -2.21
C ILE A 237 2.47 0.66 -1.76
N ALA A 238 2.40 -0.62 -2.10
CA ALA A 238 1.22 -1.44 -1.83
C ALA A 238 1.55 -2.84 -1.31
N ILE A 239 0.55 -3.46 -0.70
CA ILE A 239 0.50 -4.88 -0.38
C ILE A 239 -0.78 -5.43 -1.00
N VAL A 240 -0.66 -6.52 -1.77
CA VAL A 240 -1.80 -7.35 -2.18
C VAL A 240 -1.74 -8.67 -1.44
N ALA A 241 -2.90 -9.19 -1.02
CA ALA A 241 -3.00 -10.39 -0.22
C ALA A 241 -4.09 -11.33 -0.73
N THR A 242 -3.91 -12.62 -0.50
CA THR A 242 -4.94 -13.64 -0.75
C THR A 242 -4.93 -14.75 0.30
N ASP A 243 -6.08 -15.39 0.51
CA ASP A 243 -6.22 -16.61 1.31
C ASP A 243 -6.01 -17.90 0.47
N ALA A 244 -5.72 -17.77 -0.82
CA ALA A 244 -5.24 -18.88 -1.64
C ALA A 244 -3.78 -19.24 -1.30
N LYS A 245 -3.47 -20.54 -1.30
CA LYS A 245 -2.13 -21.06 -1.11
C LYS A 245 -1.29 -20.85 -2.37
N LEU A 246 -0.39 -19.88 -2.34
CA LEU A 246 0.53 -19.59 -3.43
C LEU A 246 1.96 -19.98 -3.06
N THR A 247 2.70 -20.49 -4.04
CA THR A 247 4.16 -20.56 -3.97
C THR A 247 4.76 -19.16 -4.12
N LYS A 248 6.02 -18.97 -3.70
CA LYS A 248 6.73 -17.70 -3.82
C LYS A 248 6.80 -17.16 -5.27
N PRO A 249 7.07 -17.98 -6.31
CA PRO A 249 6.97 -17.53 -7.70
C PRO A 249 5.56 -17.07 -8.10
N GLN A 250 4.50 -17.76 -7.63
CA GLN A 250 3.12 -17.37 -7.91
C GLN A 250 2.76 -16.06 -7.18
N ALA A 251 3.19 -15.87 -5.94
CA ALA A 251 3.05 -14.60 -5.23
C ALA A 251 3.80 -13.47 -5.96
N LYS A 252 5.01 -13.70 -6.47
CA LYS A 252 5.72 -12.72 -7.32
C LYS A 252 4.90 -12.36 -8.56
N ARG A 253 4.27 -13.34 -9.21
CA ARG A 253 3.39 -13.09 -10.36
C ARG A 253 2.13 -12.32 -9.98
N MET A 254 1.55 -12.56 -8.81
CA MET A 254 0.46 -11.73 -8.28
C MET A 254 0.90 -10.27 -8.06
N ALA A 255 2.09 -10.05 -7.48
CA ALA A 255 2.66 -8.70 -7.33
C ALA A 255 2.83 -8.02 -8.70
N VAL A 256 3.42 -8.72 -9.68
CA VAL A 256 3.57 -8.21 -11.06
C VAL A 256 2.22 -7.84 -11.67
N ALA A 257 1.22 -8.71 -11.59
CA ALA A 257 -0.10 -8.44 -12.14
C ALA A 257 -0.78 -7.23 -11.46
N ALA A 258 -0.58 -7.07 -10.15
CA ALA A 258 -1.15 -5.96 -9.40
C ALA A 258 -0.69 -4.58 -9.91
N HIS A 259 0.54 -4.47 -10.45
CA HIS A 259 1.01 -3.21 -11.07
C HIS A 259 0.11 -2.73 -12.23
N ASP A 260 -0.58 -3.62 -12.93
CA ASP A 260 -1.58 -3.21 -13.93
C ASP A 260 -2.71 -2.38 -13.29
N GLY A 261 -3.06 -2.68 -12.04
CA GLY A 261 -4.02 -1.90 -11.24
C GLY A 261 -3.51 -0.49 -10.95
N MET A 262 -2.21 -0.37 -10.68
CA MET A 262 -1.56 0.93 -10.49
C MET A 262 -1.62 1.77 -11.77
N ALA A 263 -1.26 1.18 -12.91
CA ALA A 263 -1.32 1.85 -14.21
C ALA A 263 -2.75 2.23 -14.67
N ARG A 264 -3.78 1.49 -14.20
CA ARG A 264 -5.19 1.84 -14.46
C ARG A 264 -5.70 2.98 -13.58
N ALA A 265 -5.07 3.23 -12.44
CA ALA A 265 -5.52 4.22 -11.47
C ALA A 265 -4.65 5.50 -11.41
N ILE A 266 -3.42 5.45 -11.91
CA ILE A 266 -2.45 6.54 -11.85
C ILE A 266 -1.92 6.81 -13.26
N VAL A 267 -1.99 8.07 -13.69
CA VAL A 267 -1.51 8.49 -15.02
C VAL A 267 -0.56 9.69 -14.91
N PRO A 268 0.72 9.56 -15.30
CA PRO A 268 1.48 8.32 -15.49
C PRO A 268 1.88 7.67 -14.16
N SER A 269 2.06 6.35 -14.16
CA SER A 269 2.71 5.57 -13.07
C SER A 269 4.09 5.07 -13.50
N HIS A 270 4.86 4.49 -12.57
CA HIS A 270 6.13 3.79 -12.82
C HIS A 270 7.19 4.65 -13.50
N THR A 271 7.21 5.95 -13.19
CA THR A 271 8.19 6.85 -13.78
C THR A 271 9.58 6.60 -13.19
N PRO A 272 10.66 7.12 -13.80
CA PRO A 272 12.01 7.04 -13.23
C PRO A 272 12.15 7.65 -11.83
N MET A 273 11.22 8.52 -11.45
CA MET A 273 11.23 9.24 -10.18
C MET A 273 10.24 8.66 -9.17
N ASP A 274 9.47 7.63 -9.57
CA ASP A 274 8.59 6.88 -8.67
C ASP A 274 9.33 5.68 -8.07
N GLY A 275 9.12 5.39 -6.79
CA GLY A 275 9.62 4.16 -6.14
C GLY A 275 8.66 2.97 -6.19
N ASP A 276 7.72 2.95 -7.14
CA ASP A 276 6.53 2.08 -7.11
C ASP A 276 6.85 0.60 -6.88
N LEU A 277 6.17 -0.01 -5.90
CA LEU A 277 6.34 -1.43 -5.58
C LEU A 277 5.09 -2.06 -4.96
N VAL A 278 4.97 -3.37 -5.17
CA VAL A 278 3.91 -4.19 -4.60
C VAL A 278 4.50 -5.40 -3.89
N PHE A 279 4.24 -5.51 -2.59
CA PHE A 279 4.38 -6.77 -1.87
C PHE A 279 3.17 -7.68 -2.14
N ALA A 280 3.39 -8.98 -2.26
CA ALA A 280 2.35 -9.98 -2.39
C ALA A 280 2.38 -10.94 -1.20
N VAL A 281 1.22 -11.18 -0.58
CA VAL A 281 1.04 -12.04 0.59
C VAL A 281 0.10 -13.19 0.26
N SER A 282 0.48 -14.41 0.67
CA SER A 282 -0.41 -15.57 0.70
C SER A 282 -0.58 -16.02 2.15
N ALA A 283 -1.81 -15.92 2.65
CA ALA A 283 -2.17 -16.12 4.05
C ALA A 283 -3.41 -17.04 4.18
N GLY A 284 -3.31 -18.23 3.60
CA GLY A 284 -4.36 -19.25 3.70
C GLY A 284 -4.01 -20.53 2.94
N ASP A 285 -4.95 -21.47 2.91
CA ASP A 285 -4.78 -22.82 2.35
C ASP A 285 -5.73 -23.13 1.18
N LYS A 286 -6.57 -22.16 0.78
CA LYS A 286 -7.52 -22.34 -0.32
C LYS A 286 -6.81 -22.61 -1.63
N GLN A 287 -7.47 -23.36 -2.51
CA GLN A 287 -7.04 -23.51 -3.89
C GLN A 287 -7.76 -22.45 -4.73
N GLY A 288 -7.04 -21.78 -5.61
CA GLY A 288 -7.59 -20.78 -6.51
C GLY A 288 -6.77 -20.69 -7.79
N ASP A 289 -7.39 -20.22 -8.86
CA ASP A 289 -6.71 -20.00 -10.14
C ASP A 289 -5.75 -18.80 -10.04
N PRO A 290 -4.42 -18.99 -10.17
CA PRO A 290 -3.45 -17.90 -10.10
C PRO A 290 -3.70 -16.77 -11.11
N LEU A 291 -4.31 -17.08 -12.26
CA LEU A 291 -4.65 -16.08 -13.26
C LEU A 291 -5.73 -15.13 -12.72
N MET A 292 -6.81 -15.69 -12.18
CA MET A 292 -7.91 -14.90 -11.63
C MET A 292 -7.50 -14.15 -10.36
N ILE A 293 -6.62 -14.74 -9.54
CA ILE A 293 -6.03 -14.07 -8.37
C ILE A 293 -5.22 -12.84 -8.81
N GLY A 294 -4.37 -12.97 -9.83
CA GLY A 294 -3.59 -11.85 -10.36
C GLY A 294 -4.49 -10.73 -10.92
N HIS A 295 -5.54 -11.09 -11.65
CA HIS A 295 -6.53 -10.13 -12.14
C HIS A 295 -7.25 -9.41 -11.00
N ALA A 296 -7.72 -10.14 -9.97
CA ALA A 296 -8.39 -9.55 -8.82
C ALA A 296 -7.44 -8.66 -8.00
N ALA A 297 -6.15 -8.99 -7.90
CA ALA A 297 -5.15 -8.16 -7.25
C ALA A 297 -4.98 -6.81 -7.97
N ALA A 298 -4.94 -6.81 -9.30
CA ALA A 298 -4.92 -5.58 -10.10
C ALA A 298 -6.19 -4.74 -9.89
N THR A 299 -7.37 -5.37 -9.93
CA THR A 299 -8.66 -4.68 -9.72
C THR A 299 -8.75 -4.10 -8.31
N CYS A 300 -8.36 -4.85 -7.27
CA CYS A 300 -8.33 -4.35 -5.89
C CYS A 300 -7.34 -3.19 -5.73
N LEU A 301 -6.16 -3.26 -6.34
CA LEU A 301 -5.19 -2.18 -6.22
C LEU A 301 -5.68 -0.90 -6.90
N ALA A 302 -6.30 -0.99 -8.09
CA ALA A 302 -6.87 0.17 -8.76
C ALA A 302 -7.95 0.86 -7.89
N ARG A 303 -8.85 0.07 -7.31
CA ARG A 303 -9.89 0.54 -6.38
C ARG A 303 -9.31 1.17 -5.12
N ALA A 304 -8.34 0.49 -4.49
CA ALA A 304 -7.68 0.96 -3.28
C ALA A 304 -6.99 2.30 -3.51
N ILE A 305 -6.37 2.52 -4.68
CA ILE A 305 -5.75 3.81 -5.03
C ILE A 305 -6.82 4.92 -5.09
N ALA A 306 -7.94 4.72 -5.79
CA ALA A 306 -9.00 5.73 -5.83
C ALA A 306 -9.57 6.03 -4.44
N ARG A 307 -9.83 4.98 -3.63
CA ARG A 307 -10.28 5.13 -2.24
C ARG A 307 -9.28 5.89 -1.37
N ALA A 308 -7.98 5.73 -1.58
CA ALA A 308 -6.96 6.47 -0.84
C ALA A 308 -7.11 7.99 -0.98
N ILE A 309 -7.47 8.47 -2.18
CA ILE A 309 -7.67 9.91 -2.47
C ILE A 309 -9.06 10.35 -2.00
N PHE A 310 -10.08 9.50 -2.21
CA PHE A 310 -11.47 9.80 -1.84
C PHE A 310 -11.66 9.94 -0.31
N GLU A 311 -11.00 9.09 0.47
CA GLU A 311 -11.10 9.04 1.94
C GLU A 311 -10.13 10.03 2.64
N ALA A 312 -9.26 10.70 1.87
CA ALA A 312 -8.31 11.66 2.45
C ALA A 312 -9.03 12.85 3.09
N THR A 313 -8.56 13.28 4.26
CA THR A 313 -9.17 14.36 5.05
C THR A 313 -8.23 15.55 5.19
N PRO A 314 -8.74 16.79 5.19
CA PRO A 314 -7.89 17.97 5.22
C PRO A 314 -7.22 18.17 6.58
N ALA A 315 -5.98 18.64 6.56
CA ALA A 315 -5.27 19.15 7.73
C ALA A 315 -4.69 20.55 7.43
N GLU A 316 -4.47 21.34 8.49
CA GLU A 316 -3.88 22.67 8.38
C GLU A 316 -2.54 22.60 7.62
N ASN A 317 -2.30 23.53 6.68
CA ASN A 317 -1.08 23.59 5.87
C ASN A 317 -0.86 22.38 4.94
N ASP A 318 -1.92 21.68 4.52
CA ASP A 318 -1.78 20.69 3.45
C ASP A 318 -1.44 21.38 2.12
N PRO A 319 -0.43 20.88 1.35
CA PRO A 319 -0.03 21.49 0.10
C PRO A 319 -1.00 21.19 -1.06
N GLN A 320 -1.88 20.20 -0.88
CA GLN A 320 -2.86 19.76 -1.87
C GLN A 320 -4.25 19.72 -1.24
N PRO A 321 -5.31 20.09 -1.98
CA PRO A 321 -6.68 19.96 -1.48
C PRO A 321 -7.08 18.49 -1.36
N CYS A 322 -8.01 18.19 -0.45
CA CYS A 322 -8.69 16.88 -0.47
C CYS A 322 -9.71 16.83 -1.59
N PHE A 323 -9.98 15.63 -2.11
CA PHE A 323 -11.01 15.44 -3.12
C PHE A 323 -12.41 15.80 -2.57
N ASN A 324 -12.69 15.30 -1.36
CA ASN A 324 -13.84 15.70 -0.56
C ASN A 324 -13.36 16.75 0.48
N PRO A 325 -13.87 17.99 0.42
CA PRO A 325 -13.47 19.07 1.34
C PRO A 325 -13.99 18.88 2.77
#